data_AF-A0AA39PES1-F1
#
_entry.id   AF-A0AA39PES1-F1
#
_cell.length_a   1.000
_cell.length_b   1.000
_cell.length_c   1.000
_cell.angle_alpha   90.00
_cell.angle_beta   90.00
_cell.angle_gamma   90.00
#
_symmetry.space_group_name_H-M   'P 1'
#
loop_
_entity.id
_entity.type
_entity.pdbx_description
1 polymer ?
#
loop_
_entity_poly.entity_id
_entity_poly.type
_entity_poly.pdbx_seq_one_letter_code
_entity_poly.pdbx_strand_id
1 'polypeptide(L)'
;ILCEANTILWATTIHNMSMNMVAMMAPSHRHPPGPIPDLAFIEAAVVLNMKPESVRPSSFQGFTALVERKLPKQFKKYIGNASPEPIPGLDVDTHAKAVFLCFLQHVQFHFSLGKVFVSDYQG
;
A
#
# COMPACT_ATOMS: atom_id res chain seq x y z
N ILE A 1 -12.86 -1.42 10.91
CA ILE A 1 -13.02 -1.98 9.55
C ILE A 1 -13.24 -0.89 8.51
N LEU A 2 -14.30 -0.07 8.58
CA LEU A 2 -14.52 0.97 7.55
C LEU A 2 -13.40 2.03 7.50
N CYS A 3 -12.84 2.43 8.64
CA CYS A 3 -11.65 3.31 8.65
C CYS A 3 -10.46 2.64 7.95
N GLU A 4 -10.18 1.37 8.24
CA GLU A 4 -9.10 0.62 7.57
C GLU A 4 -9.33 0.45 6.07
N ALA A 5 -10.57 0.16 5.66
CA ALA A 5 -10.94 0.08 4.25
C ALA A 5 -10.72 1.43 3.54
N ASN A 6 -11.06 2.54 4.19
CA ASN A 6 -10.77 3.88 3.69
C ASN A 6 -9.26 4.13 3.63
N THR A 7 -8.49 3.71 4.64
CA THR A 7 -7.02 3.84 4.65
C THR A 7 -6.40 3.15 3.44
N ILE A 8 -6.79 1.90 3.16
CA ILE A 8 -6.29 1.16 1.97
C ILE A 8 -6.72 1.84 0.68
N LEU A 9 -7.97 2.31 0.59
CA LEU A 9 -8.47 3.04 -0.57
C LEU A 9 -7.63 4.30 -0.85
N TRP A 10 -7.39 5.12 0.17
CA TRP A 10 -6.58 6.33 0.05
C TRP A 10 -5.12 6.01 -0.27
N ALA A 11 -4.52 5.03 0.42
CA ALA A 11 -3.14 4.61 0.19
C ALA A 11 -2.95 4.09 -1.24
N THR A 12 -3.86 3.25 -1.73
CA THR A 12 -3.86 2.74 -3.12
C THR A 12 -3.96 3.90 -4.12
N THR A 13 -4.86 4.85 -3.87
CA THR A 13 -5.08 5.99 -4.77
C THR A 13 -3.83 6.88 -4.84
N ILE A 14 -3.29 7.28 -3.69
CA ILE A 14 -2.08 8.12 -3.61
C ILE A 14 -0.88 7.41 -4.23
N HIS A 15 -0.70 6.12 -3.96
CA HIS A 15 0.35 5.31 -4.56
C HIS A 15 0.25 5.30 -6.08
N ASN A 16 -0.92 4.96 -6.63
CA ASN A 16 -1.12 4.88 -8.07
C ASN A 16 -0.93 6.24 -8.76
N MET A 17 -1.45 7.31 -8.19
CA MET A 17 -1.23 8.68 -8.71
C MET A 17 0.27 9.03 -8.75
N SER A 18 1.01 8.66 -7.70
CA SER A 18 2.45 8.92 -7.62
C SER A 18 3.25 8.08 -8.62
N MET A 19 2.93 6.80 -8.74
CA MET A 19 3.53 5.90 -9.71
C MET A 19 3.32 6.42 -11.14
N ASN A 20 2.10 6.85 -11.47
CA ASN A 20 1.78 7.42 -12.77
C ASN A 20 2.55 8.72 -13.03
N MET A 21 2.68 9.60 -12.03
CA MET A 21 3.47 10.81 -12.13
C MET A 21 4.95 10.49 -12.41
N VAL A 22 5.53 9.55 -11.66
CA VAL A 22 6.93 9.13 -11.86
C VAL A 22 7.12 8.53 -13.25
N ALA A 23 6.21 7.65 -13.69
CA ALA A 23 6.25 7.04 -15.02
C ALA A 23 6.14 8.07 -16.15
N MET A 24 5.33 9.11 -15.98
CA MET A 24 5.19 10.20 -16.94
C MET A 24 6.43 11.09 -17.01
N MET A 25 7.11 11.30 -15.88
CA MET A 25 8.30 12.16 -15.78
C MET A 25 9.60 11.43 -16.13
N ALA A 26 9.69 10.11 -15.93
CA ALA A 26 10.91 9.36 -16.18
C ALA A 26 11.49 9.53 -17.60
N PRO A 27 10.70 9.56 -18.70
CA PRO A 27 11.23 9.78 -20.05
C PRO A 27 11.89 11.14 -20.28
N SER A 28 11.57 12.17 -19.47
CA SER A 28 12.19 13.49 -19.60
C SER A 28 13.58 13.58 -18.96
N HIS A 29 13.99 12.54 -18.23
CA HIS A 29 15.27 12.48 -17.55
C HIS A 29 16.27 11.62 -18.34
N ARG A 30 17.41 12.21 -18.69
CA ARG A 30 18.45 11.50 -19.49
C ARG A 30 19.07 10.31 -18.76
N HIS A 31 19.11 10.34 -17.43
CA HIS A 31 19.72 9.31 -16.59
C HIS A 31 18.84 9.08 -15.35
N PRO A 32 17.77 8.26 -15.45
CA PRO A 32 16.98 7.92 -14.28
C PRO A 32 17.85 7.12 -13.28
N PRO A 33 17.65 7.31 -11.96
CA PRO A 33 18.48 6.69 -10.93
C PRO A 33 18.31 5.15 -10.84
N GLY A 34 17.27 4.60 -11.47
CA GLY A 34 17.00 3.18 -11.53
C GLY A 34 15.69 2.88 -12.26
N PRO A 35 15.36 1.60 -12.47
CA PRO A 35 14.08 1.20 -13.02
C PRO A 35 12.93 1.54 -12.05
N ILE A 36 11.77 1.85 -12.60
CA ILE A 36 10.53 1.99 -11.82
C ILE A 36 10.05 0.56 -11.49
N PRO A 37 9.99 0.17 -10.20
CA PRO A 37 9.53 -1.16 -9.83
C PRO A 37 8.01 -1.28 -10.03
N ASP A 38 7.56 -2.45 -10.49
CA ASP A 38 6.13 -2.78 -10.57
C ASP A 38 5.60 -3.12 -9.17
N LEU A 39 5.00 -2.13 -8.51
CA LEU A 39 4.47 -2.22 -7.15
C LEU A 39 3.06 -1.66 -7.10
N ALA A 40 2.14 -2.38 -6.44
CA ALA A 40 0.77 -1.96 -6.22
C ALA A 40 0.27 -2.48 -4.86
N PHE A 41 -0.73 -1.79 -4.31
CA PHE A 41 -1.51 -2.33 -3.20
C PHE A 41 -2.39 -3.48 -3.70
N ILE A 42 -2.53 -4.52 -2.88
CA ILE A 42 -3.42 -5.64 -3.18
C ILE A 42 -4.89 -5.23 -3.07
N GLU A 43 -5.74 -5.97 -3.77
CA GLU A 43 -7.19 -5.83 -3.64
C GLU A 43 -7.65 -6.21 -2.24
N ALA A 44 -8.50 -5.36 -1.67
CA ALA A 44 -9.16 -5.56 -0.39
C ALA A 44 -10.68 -5.35 -0.52
N ALA A 45 -11.47 -6.05 0.29
CA ALA A 45 -12.92 -5.94 0.29
C ALA A 45 -13.48 -5.99 1.73
N VAL A 46 -14.57 -5.27 1.97
CA VAL A 46 -15.33 -5.38 3.22
C VAL A 46 -16.37 -6.48 3.06
N VAL A 47 -16.28 -7.51 3.89
CA VAL A 47 -17.23 -8.62 3.94
C VAL A 47 -18.11 -8.47 5.16
N LEU A 48 -19.42 -8.56 4.93
CA LEU A 48 -20.45 -8.56 5.96
C LEU A 48 -21.07 -9.95 6.03
N ASN A 49 -20.90 -10.63 7.15
CA ASN A 49 -21.67 -11.82 7.44
C ASN A 49 -22.92 -11.40 8.20
N MET A 50 -24.00 -11.20 7.44
CA MET A 50 -25.31 -10.84 7.99
C MET A 50 -26.14 -12.07 8.27
N LYS A 51 -27.01 -11.94 9.27
CA LYS A 51 -27.91 -13.01 9.70
C LYS A 51 -28.82 -13.39 8.53
N PRO A 52 -28.91 -14.68 8.14
CA PRO A 52 -29.95 -15.13 7.23
C PRO A 52 -31.33 -14.96 7.87
N GLU A 53 -32.33 -14.55 7.10
CA GLU A 53 -33.71 -14.34 7.60
C GLU A 53 -34.29 -15.58 8.31
N SER A 54 -33.85 -16.77 7.91
CA SER A 54 -34.31 -18.07 8.40
C SER A 54 -33.76 -18.50 9.77
N VAL A 55 -32.79 -17.78 10.34
CA VAL A 55 -32.12 -18.19 11.59
C VAL A 55 -32.74 -17.45 12.79
N ARG A 56 -32.79 -18.06 13.99
CA ARG A 56 -33.24 -17.38 15.21
C ARG A 56 -32.16 -16.38 15.68
N PRO A 57 -32.51 -15.20 16.25
CA PRO A 57 -31.52 -14.19 16.63
C PRO A 57 -30.45 -14.67 17.62
N SER A 58 -30.77 -15.63 18.48
CA SER A 58 -29.89 -16.10 19.56
C SER A 58 -28.76 -17.05 19.11
N SER A 59 -28.74 -17.50 17.85
CA SER A 59 -27.77 -18.50 17.36
C SER A 59 -26.84 -17.98 16.25
N PHE A 60 -26.92 -16.70 15.89
CA PHE A 60 -26.09 -16.13 14.81
C PHE A 60 -25.25 -14.95 15.33
N GLN A 61 -23.93 -15.09 15.23
CA GLN A 61 -22.99 -14.00 15.46
C GLN A 61 -22.51 -13.48 14.10
N GLY A 62 -23.07 -12.34 13.69
CA GLY A 62 -22.61 -11.65 12.49
C GLY A 62 -21.22 -11.07 12.68
N PHE A 63 -20.55 -10.76 11.57
CA PHE A 63 -19.27 -10.06 11.62
C PHE A 63 -19.08 -9.16 10.40
N THR A 64 -18.22 -8.16 10.59
CA THR A 64 -17.69 -7.33 9.52
C THR A 64 -16.18 -7.57 9.49
N ALA A 65 -15.65 -7.97 8.34
CA ALA A 65 -14.23 -8.21 8.15
C ALA A 65 -13.71 -7.42 6.95
N LEU A 66 -12.44 -7.07 6.99
CA LEU A 66 -11.68 -6.67 5.82
C LEU A 66 -10.94 -7.91 5.33
N VAL A 67 -11.11 -8.27 4.07
CA VAL A 67 -10.42 -9.40 3.45
C VAL A 67 -9.53 -8.91 2.33
N GLU A 68 -8.42 -9.60 2.14
CA GLU A 68 -7.32 -9.21 1.26
C GLU A 68 -6.88 -10.40 0.42
N ARG A 69 -6.34 -10.14 -0.78
CA ARG A 69 -5.74 -11.20 -1.60
C ARG A 69 -4.52 -11.79 -0.89
N LYS A 70 -4.56 -13.10 -0.63
CA LYS A 70 -3.42 -13.83 -0.05
C LYS A 70 -2.22 -13.81 -0.99
N LEU A 71 -1.07 -13.38 -0.47
CA LEU A 71 0.20 -13.40 -1.21
C LEU A 71 0.84 -14.80 -1.14
N PRO A 72 1.43 -15.30 -2.25
CA PRO A 72 2.02 -16.65 -2.30
C PRO A 72 3.44 -16.72 -1.74
N LYS A 73 4.08 -15.57 -1.47
CA LYS A 73 5.49 -15.45 -1.08
C LYS A 73 5.62 -14.96 0.36
N GLN A 74 6.85 -14.97 0.86
CA GLN A 74 7.19 -14.41 2.16
C GLN A 74 6.92 -12.90 2.16
N PHE A 75 6.12 -12.48 3.13
CA PHE A 75 5.79 -11.10 3.40
C PHE A 75 7.00 -10.38 4.00
N LYS A 76 7.36 -9.22 3.44
CA LYS A 76 8.48 -8.41 3.91
C LYS A 76 8.02 -6.97 4.14
N LYS A 77 8.69 -6.31 5.08
CA LYS A 77 8.52 -4.88 5.33
C LYS A 77 9.65 -4.12 4.64
N TYR A 78 9.29 -3.15 3.80
CA TYR A 78 10.25 -2.34 3.04
C TYR A 78 10.65 -1.09 3.84
N ILE A 79 9.67 -0.41 4.44
CA ILE A 79 9.84 0.84 5.19
C ILE A 79 9.00 0.76 6.47
N GLY A 80 9.53 1.26 7.58
CA GLY A 80 8.80 1.36 8.85
C GLY A 80 7.88 2.57 8.93
N ASN A 81 7.08 2.66 9.99
CA ASN A 81 6.31 3.86 10.33
C ASN A 81 7.14 4.91 11.11
N ALA A 82 8.22 4.48 11.77
CA ALA A 82 9.03 5.33 12.64
C ALA A 82 10.18 6.05 11.91
N SER A 83 10.52 5.64 10.70
CA SER A 83 11.62 6.20 9.91
C SER A 83 11.27 6.18 8.42
N PRO A 84 11.64 7.22 7.65
CA PRO A 84 11.50 7.25 6.19
C PRO A 84 12.60 6.44 5.47
N GLU A 85 13.39 5.64 6.19
CA GLU A 85 14.50 4.86 5.64
C GLU A 85 14.10 3.39 5.36
N PRO A 86 14.78 2.73 4.41
CA PRO A 86 14.63 1.29 4.21
C PRO A 86 14.88 0.50 5.49
N ILE A 87 14.15 -0.60 5.67
CA ILE A 87 14.44 -1.55 6.76
C ILE A 87 15.89 -2.08 6.62
N PRO A 88 16.68 -2.14 7.71
CA PRO A 88 18.03 -2.69 7.65
C PRO A 88 18.03 -4.18 7.28
N GLY A 89 19.06 -4.62 6.53
CA GLY A 89 19.28 -6.03 6.22
C GLY A 89 18.45 -6.61 5.06
N LEU A 90 17.81 -5.76 4.25
CA LEU A 90 17.16 -6.18 3.01
C LEU A 90 18.19 -6.66 1.98
N ASP A 91 17.84 -7.71 1.22
CA ASP A 91 18.60 -8.13 0.04
C ASP A 91 18.60 -7.02 -1.03
N VAL A 92 19.55 -7.09 -1.97
CA VAL A 92 19.81 -6.01 -2.95
C VAL A 92 18.54 -5.59 -3.71
N ASP A 93 17.74 -6.55 -4.18
CA ASP A 93 16.53 -6.28 -4.95
C ASP A 93 15.44 -5.63 -4.08
N THR A 94 15.25 -6.15 -2.86
CA THR A 94 14.27 -5.63 -1.91
C THR A 94 14.68 -4.25 -1.39
N HIS A 95 15.99 -4.02 -1.19
CA HIS A 95 16.55 -2.73 -0.82
C HIS A 95 16.34 -1.69 -1.93
N ALA A 96 16.57 -2.04 -3.21
CA ALA A 96 16.31 -1.14 -4.32
C ALA A 96 14.83 -0.70 -4.40
N LYS A 97 13.90 -1.64 -4.15
CA LYS A 97 12.46 -1.32 -4.03
C LYS A 97 12.17 -0.39 -2.84
N ALA A 98 12.78 -0.65 -1.68
CA ALA A 98 12.60 0.18 -0.51
C ALA A 98 13.11 1.61 -0.75
N VAL A 99 14.29 1.79 -1.37
CA VAL A 99 14.80 3.10 -1.76
C VAL A 99 13.86 3.82 -2.72
N PHE A 100 13.32 3.11 -3.72
CA PHE A 100 12.32 3.68 -4.63
C PHE A 100 11.06 4.11 -3.87
N LEU A 101 10.59 3.32 -2.91
CA LEU A 101 9.43 3.65 -2.10
C LEU A 101 9.69 4.87 -1.20
N CYS A 102 10.89 5.03 -0.63
CA CYS A 102 11.28 6.25 0.08
C CYS A 102 11.18 7.47 -0.85
N PHE A 103 11.72 7.37 -2.07
CA PHE A 103 11.54 8.41 -3.09
C PHE A 103 10.05 8.68 -3.39
N LEU A 104 9.23 7.64 -3.50
CA LEU A 104 7.80 7.77 -3.75
C LEU A 104 7.08 8.51 -2.61
N GLN A 105 7.47 8.31 -1.34
CA GLN A 105 6.96 9.09 -0.21
C GLN A 105 7.26 10.59 -0.37
N HIS A 106 8.44 10.94 -0.86
CA HIS A 106 8.79 12.34 -1.14
C HIS A 106 7.96 12.92 -2.27
N VAL A 107 7.75 12.17 -3.36
CA VAL A 107 6.83 12.57 -4.44
C VAL A 107 5.44 12.82 -3.87
N GLN A 108 4.93 11.90 -3.06
CA GLN A 108 3.62 11.98 -2.42
C GLN A 108 3.44 13.23 -1.57
N PHE A 109 4.41 13.46 -0.69
CA PHE A 109 4.39 14.62 0.19
C PHE A 109 4.46 15.93 -0.61
N HIS A 110 5.26 15.96 -1.68
CA HIS A 110 5.41 17.14 -2.52
C HIS A 110 4.13 17.46 -3.31
N PHE A 111 3.59 16.49 -4.06
CA PHE A 111 2.40 16.74 -4.88
C PHE A 111 1.15 17.01 -4.04
N SER A 112 1.09 16.45 -2.82
CA SER A 112 0.00 16.71 -1.88
C SER A 112 0.16 18.03 -1.10
N LEU A 113 1.15 18.88 -1.44
CA LEU A 113 1.43 20.14 -0.75
C LEU A 113 1.69 19.95 0.75
N GLY A 114 2.43 18.89 1.09
CA GLY A 114 2.85 18.56 2.44
C GLY A 114 1.73 17.98 3.32
N LYS A 115 0.68 17.40 2.72
CA LYS A 115 -0.49 16.92 3.47
C LYS A 115 -0.44 15.44 3.78
N VAL A 116 0.03 14.61 2.85
CA VAL A 116 -0.07 13.16 3.00
C VAL A 116 1.05 12.45 2.25
N PHE A 117 1.48 11.33 2.82
CA PHE A 117 2.28 10.31 2.16
C PHE A 117 1.91 8.95 2.77
N VAL A 118 2.21 7.88 2.06
CA VAL A 118 2.00 6.50 2.50
C VAL A 118 3.26 6.04 3.21
N SER A 119 3.12 5.50 4.43
CA SER A 119 4.23 4.85 5.15
C SER A 119 3.97 3.36 5.29
N ASP A 120 4.85 2.66 6.01
CA ASP A 120 4.65 1.26 6.36
C ASP A 120 4.49 0.32 5.15
N TYR A 121 5.21 0.60 4.05
CA TYR A 121 5.19 -0.24 2.87
C TYR A 121 5.66 -1.66 3.19
N GLN A 122 4.80 -2.65 2.87
CA GLN A 122 5.00 -4.06 3.17
C GLN A 122 4.19 -4.95 2.21
N GLY A 123 4.65 -6.18 1.99
CA GLY A 123 4.06 -7.14 1.05
C GLY A 123 4.98 -8.31 0.74
#